data_AF-A0A643BP24-F1
#
_entry.id   AF-A0A643BP24-F1
#
_cell.length_a   1.000
_cell.length_b   1.000
_cell.length_c   1.000
_cell.angle_alpha   90.00
_cell.angle_beta   90.00
_cell.angle_gamma   90.00
#
_symmetry.space_group_name_H-M   'P 1'
#
loop_
_entity.id
_entity.type
_entity.pdbx_description
1 polymer ?
#
loop_
_entity_poly.entity_id
_entity_poly.type
_entity_poly.pdbx_seq_one_letter_code
_entity_poly.pdbx_strand_id
1 'polypeptide(L)'
;NGGALVRLLQEGACKLEEIGSYSEKELHCLLRQCGIPFGAEDSKDQLCFSLLALYESVQNGARARQPPPHLTGGKIYKMCPHQVVCGSKYLVRGESALDHVDLLVSSRHWPPVYVVDMATPVALCADLCYPELTNQMWGRNQGCFSSPTEPPVSVSCPELSDQHYTVDMTEAEHSVQHPVTKTATRRIVHAGTQPSPGDPSAGHHSLALCPELAPYAAILSSFADSKPNSVRQRPIAFDNATHYYLYNRLMDFLTSREIVNRQIHDIVQSCQPGEVVIRDTLYRLGVAQIKTETEEDAEEEEVATAAE
;
A
#
# COMPACT_ATOMS: atom_id res chain seq x y z
N ASN A 1 22.16 -1.46 -7.58
CA ASN A 1 21.54 -1.09 -6.29
C ASN A 1 20.74 0.20 -6.49
N GLY A 2 19.41 0.09 -6.65
CA GLY A 2 18.55 1.26 -6.89
C GLY A 2 18.44 2.21 -5.69
N GLY A 3 18.53 1.68 -4.46
CA GLY A 3 18.47 2.49 -3.25
C GLY A 3 19.60 3.51 -3.15
N ALA A 4 20.82 3.11 -3.52
CA ALA A 4 21.96 4.01 -3.59
C ALA A 4 21.77 5.14 -4.62
N LEU A 5 21.25 4.81 -5.81
CA LEU A 5 20.95 5.81 -6.84
C LEU A 5 19.94 6.86 -6.34
N VAL A 6 18.81 6.40 -5.77
CA VAL A 6 17.77 7.30 -5.26
C VAL A 6 18.32 8.25 -4.19
N ARG A 7 19.16 7.75 -3.27
CA ARG A 7 19.81 8.61 -2.27
C ARG A 7 20.72 9.65 -2.89
N LEU A 8 21.56 9.26 -3.86
CA LEU A 8 22.44 10.19 -4.56
C LEU A 8 21.66 11.31 -5.26
N LEU A 9 20.48 11.00 -5.82
CA LEU A 9 19.58 11.98 -6.42
C LEU A 9 18.97 12.91 -5.36
N GLN A 10 18.47 12.35 -4.25
CA GLN A 10 17.87 13.13 -3.15
C GLN A 10 18.89 14.05 -2.45
N GLU A 11 20.14 13.63 -2.35
CA GLU A 11 21.25 14.41 -1.78
C GLU A 11 21.80 15.46 -2.76
N GLY A 12 21.40 15.42 -4.03
CA GLY A 12 21.92 16.27 -5.09
C GLY A 12 23.35 15.94 -5.51
N ALA A 13 23.90 14.82 -5.04
CA ALA A 13 25.23 14.33 -5.40
C ALA A 13 25.27 13.73 -6.83
N CYS A 14 24.11 13.30 -7.34
CA CYS A 14 23.88 12.92 -8.72
C CYS A 14 22.76 13.79 -9.29
N LYS A 15 22.98 14.41 -10.45
CA LYS A 15 22.00 15.18 -11.20
C LYS A 15 21.98 14.67 -12.63
N LEU A 16 20.88 14.05 -13.03
CA LEU A 16 20.80 13.37 -14.32
C LEU A 16 20.73 14.37 -15.48
N GLU A 17 20.27 15.60 -15.24
CA GLU A 17 20.26 16.67 -16.23
C GLU A 17 21.69 17.10 -16.62
N GLU A 18 22.63 16.93 -15.69
CA GLU A 18 24.03 17.33 -15.83
C GLU A 18 24.94 16.12 -16.21
N ILE A 19 24.36 14.94 -16.51
CA ILE A 19 25.14 13.69 -16.68
C ILE A 19 26.25 13.78 -17.73
N GLY A 20 26.01 14.50 -18.83
CA GLY A 20 27.01 14.70 -19.89
C GLY A 20 28.21 15.55 -19.45
N SER A 21 28.05 16.35 -18.39
CA SER A 21 29.11 17.21 -17.85
C SER A 21 30.08 16.48 -16.92
N TYR A 22 29.68 15.32 -16.36
CA TYR A 22 30.53 14.57 -15.45
C TYR A 22 31.80 14.06 -16.12
N SER A 23 32.89 14.08 -15.37
CA SER A 23 34.13 13.41 -15.72
C SER A 23 33.99 11.89 -15.58
N GLU A 24 34.84 11.14 -16.26
CA GLU A 24 34.89 9.67 -16.10
C GLU A 24 35.12 9.24 -14.66
N LYS A 25 35.97 9.97 -13.91
CA LYS A 25 36.23 9.70 -12.49
C LYS A 25 34.99 9.84 -11.62
N GLU A 26 34.17 10.86 -11.88
CA GLU A 26 32.90 11.06 -11.17
C GLU A 26 31.91 9.95 -11.52
N LEU A 27 31.78 9.60 -12.80
CA LEU A 27 30.92 8.50 -13.24
C LEU A 27 31.34 7.16 -12.62
N HIS A 28 32.63 6.84 -12.58
CA HIS A 28 33.13 5.65 -11.88
C HIS A 28 32.79 5.66 -10.39
N CYS A 29 32.84 6.83 -9.73
CA CYS A 29 32.46 6.96 -8.33
C CYS A 29 30.96 6.67 -8.13
N LEU A 30 30.10 7.28 -8.95
CA LEU A 30 28.65 7.10 -8.90
C LEU A 30 28.24 5.64 -9.19
N LEU A 31 28.80 5.03 -10.24
CA LEU A 31 28.54 3.63 -10.60
C LEU A 31 28.98 2.67 -9.50
N ARG A 32 30.14 2.92 -8.88
CA ARG A 32 30.64 2.10 -7.75
C ARG A 32 29.70 2.17 -6.55
N GLN A 33 29.21 3.37 -6.20
CA GLN A 33 28.23 3.54 -5.12
C GLN A 33 26.90 2.85 -5.44
N CYS A 34 26.49 2.86 -6.72
CA CYS A 34 25.30 2.15 -7.19
C CYS A 34 25.50 0.63 -7.35
N GLY A 35 26.72 0.12 -7.13
CA GLY A 35 27.08 -1.28 -7.33
C GLY A 35 26.90 -1.75 -8.78
N ILE A 36 27.06 -0.85 -9.76
CA ILE A 36 27.01 -1.18 -11.19
C ILE A 36 28.43 -1.57 -11.63
N PRO A 37 28.62 -2.78 -12.21
CA PRO A 37 29.92 -3.18 -12.74
C PRO A 37 30.27 -2.37 -13.99
N PHE A 38 31.55 -2.06 -14.15
CA PHE A 38 32.11 -1.40 -15.34
C PHE A 38 33.53 -1.91 -15.61
N GLY A 39 33.92 -1.91 -16.88
CA GLY A 39 35.26 -2.24 -17.37
C GLY A 39 36.22 -1.05 -17.36
N ALA A 40 37.52 -1.32 -17.43
CA ALA A 40 38.54 -0.27 -17.57
C ALA A 40 38.56 0.39 -18.96
N GLU A 41 38.03 -0.33 -19.96
CA GLU A 41 37.93 0.11 -21.37
C GLU A 41 36.57 0.76 -21.69
N ASP A 42 35.67 0.84 -20.71
CA ASP A 42 34.33 1.40 -20.92
C ASP A 42 34.44 2.90 -21.20
N SER A 43 33.86 3.34 -22.32
CA SER A 43 33.86 4.75 -22.68
C SER A 43 32.97 5.55 -21.74
N LYS A 44 33.22 6.86 -21.64
CA LYS A 44 32.35 7.80 -20.90
C LYS A 44 30.87 7.62 -21.24
N ASP A 45 30.53 7.43 -22.52
CA ASP A 45 29.14 7.25 -22.95
C ASP A 45 28.53 5.94 -22.42
N GLN A 46 29.31 4.85 -22.36
CA GLN A 46 28.87 3.58 -21.78
C GLN A 46 28.65 3.68 -20.27
N LEU A 47 29.50 4.44 -19.57
CA LEU A 47 29.33 4.72 -18.14
C LEU A 47 28.05 5.53 -17.88
N CYS A 48 27.80 6.58 -18.67
CA CYS A 48 26.56 7.37 -18.63
C CYS A 48 25.33 6.50 -18.89
N PHE A 49 25.37 5.69 -19.95
CA PHE A 49 24.28 4.79 -20.31
C PHE A 49 23.96 3.80 -19.18
N SER A 50 24.99 3.23 -18.55
CA SER A 50 24.81 2.30 -17.43
C SER A 50 24.06 2.93 -16.25
N LEU A 51 24.38 4.19 -15.93
CA LEU A 51 23.70 4.92 -14.86
C LEU A 51 22.24 5.25 -15.23
N LEU A 52 22.02 5.72 -16.47
CA LEU A 52 20.67 6.00 -16.99
C LEU A 52 19.81 4.74 -17.08
N ALA A 53 20.38 3.60 -17.45
CA ALA A 53 19.69 2.33 -17.49
C ALA A 53 19.23 1.88 -16.10
N LEU A 54 20.04 2.11 -15.05
CA LEU A 54 19.59 1.88 -13.68
C LEU A 54 18.46 2.82 -13.29
N TYR A 55 18.58 4.11 -13.61
CA TYR A 55 17.52 5.09 -13.35
C TYR A 55 16.20 4.71 -14.01
N GLU A 56 16.23 4.43 -15.32
CA GLU A 56 15.05 4.04 -16.08
C GLU A 56 14.44 2.73 -15.57
N SER A 57 15.28 1.77 -15.15
CA SER A 57 14.83 0.51 -14.55
C SER A 57 14.09 0.73 -13.22
N VAL A 58 14.60 1.60 -12.34
CA VAL A 58 13.94 1.93 -11.07
C VAL A 58 12.66 2.74 -11.32
N GLN A 59 12.72 3.74 -12.20
CA GLN A 59 11.58 4.61 -12.50
C GLN A 59 10.42 3.84 -13.13
N ASN A 60 10.71 2.94 -14.08
CA ASN A 60 9.71 2.07 -14.69
C ASN A 60 9.30 0.88 -13.80
N GLY A 61 9.80 0.83 -12.56
CA GLY A 61 9.44 -0.16 -11.56
C GLY A 61 9.80 -1.59 -11.95
N ALA A 62 11.06 -1.83 -12.35
CA ALA A 62 11.69 -3.12 -12.66
C ALA A 62 10.72 -4.32 -12.66
N ARG A 63 10.34 -4.78 -13.86
CA ARG A 63 9.25 -5.75 -14.02
C ARG A 63 9.61 -7.14 -13.51
N ALA A 64 8.60 -7.81 -12.96
CA ALA A 64 8.59 -9.25 -12.78
C ALA A 64 8.70 -9.98 -14.13
N ARG A 65 8.85 -11.30 -14.05
CA ARG A 65 8.94 -12.19 -15.22
C ARG A 65 7.75 -11.95 -16.16
N GLN A 66 8.04 -11.72 -17.43
CA GLN A 66 7.00 -11.47 -18.41
C GLN A 66 6.15 -12.74 -18.66
N PRO A 67 4.83 -12.62 -18.76
CA PRO A 67 3.97 -13.73 -19.12
C PRO A 67 4.26 -14.19 -20.57
N PRO A 68 3.95 -15.44 -20.92
CA PRO A 68 3.93 -15.89 -22.30
C PRO A 68 3.07 -14.98 -23.19
N PRO A 69 3.35 -14.82 -24.50
CA PRO A 69 2.65 -13.85 -25.35
C PRO A 69 1.13 -14.04 -25.47
N HIS A 70 0.63 -15.24 -25.18
CA HIS A 70 -0.80 -15.58 -25.20
C HIS A 70 -1.48 -15.41 -23.84
N LEU A 71 -0.75 -14.98 -22.82
CA LEU A 71 -1.25 -14.75 -21.47
C LEU A 71 -1.05 -13.29 -21.06
N THR A 72 -1.95 -12.83 -20.21
CA THR A 72 -1.86 -11.53 -19.55
C THR A 72 -0.94 -11.64 -18.33
N GLY A 73 -0.51 -10.52 -17.78
CA GLY A 73 0.21 -10.47 -16.49
C GLY A 73 -0.68 -10.72 -15.28
N GLY A 74 -1.98 -10.96 -15.48
CA GLY A 74 -2.94 -11.17 -14.41
C GLY A 74 -3.48 -9.85 -13.87
N LYS A 75 -3.52 -9.73 -12.55
CA LYS A 75 -4.17 -8.63 -11.86
C LYS A 75 -3.56 -8.40 -10.49
N ILE A 76 -3.39 -7.14 -10.15
CA ILE A 76 -3.00 -6.73 -8.79
C ILE A 76 -4.19 -6.16 -8.05
N TYR A 77 -4.24 -6.43 -6.75
CA TYR A 77 -5.31 -6.02 -5.87
C TYR A 77 -4.75 -5.23 -4.70
N LYS A 78 -5.35 -4.08 -4.42
CA LYS A 78 -5.21 -3.36 -3.16
C LYS A 78 -6.39 -3.74 -2.27
N MET A 79 -6.11 -4.43 -1.17
CA MET A 79 -7.13 -4.99 -0.29
C MET A 79 -6.87 -4.56 1.15
N CYS A 80 -7.94 -4.46 1.94
CA CYS A 80 -7.81 -4.29 3.38
C CYS A 80 -7.57 -5.64 4.09
N PRO A 81 -7.25 -5.66 5.40
CA PRO A 81 -7.09 -6.89 6.19
C PRO A 81 -8.31 -7.84 6.16
N HIS A 82 -9.51 -7.31 5.87
CA HIS A 82 -10.73 -8.11 5.69
C HIS A 82 -10.87 -8.73 4.29
N GLN A 83 -9.89 -8.54 3.39
CA GLN A 83 -9.87 -8.99 1.98
C GLN A 83 -10.88 -8.29 1.05
N VAL A 84 -11.48 -7.19 1.49
CA VAL A 84 -12.29 -6.31 0.63
C VAL A 84 -11.38 -5.59 -0.35
N VAL A 85 -11.74 -5.59 -1.64
CA VAL A 85 -10.96 -4.93 -2.69
C VAL A 85 -11.26 -3.43 -2.68
N CYS A 86 -10.25 -2.62 -2.41
CA CYS A 86 -10.32 -1.15 -2.44
C CYS A 86 -9.77 -0.56 -3.74
N GLY A 87 -9.09 -1.37 -4.54
CA GLY A 87 -8.62 -1.01 -5.86
C GLY A 87 -8.02 -2.22 -6.55
N SER A 88 -8.07 -2.26 -7.88
CA SER A 88 -7.45 -3.32 -8.65
C SER A 88 -6.98 -2.78 -10.00
N LYS A 89 -5.88 -3.36 -10.50
CA LYS A 89 -5.31 -2.99 -11.79
C LYS A 89 -5.07 -4.25 -12.60
N TYR A 90 -5.58 -4.23 -13.82
CA TYR A 90 -5.33 -5.27 -14.80
C TYR A 90 -3.93 -5.14 -15.39
N LEU A 91 -3.24 -6.26 -15.53
CA LEU A 91 -1.88 -6.32 -16.05
C LEU A 91 -1.87 -7.00 -17.42
N VAL A 92 -1.58 -6.24 -18.47
CA VAL A 92 -1.32 -6.79 -19.80
C VAL A 92 0.07 -7.45 -19.84
N ARG A 93 1.04 -6.83 -19.18
CA ARG A 93 2.44 -7.27 -19.07
C ARG A 93 2.73 -7.74 -17.66
N GLY A 94 3.90 -8.33 -17.43
CA GLY A 94 4.31 -8.74 -16.09
C GLY A 94 4.25 -7.57 -15.10
N GLU A 95 3.82 -7.88 -13.87
CA GLU A 95 3.72 -6.95 -12.73
C GLU A 95 5.00 -6.13 -12.55
N SER A 96 4.82 -4.85 -12.21
CA SER A 96 5.90 -3.91 -11.99
C SER A 96 5.64 -3.07 -10.74
N ALA A 97 6.70 -2.52 -10.15
CA ALA A 97 6.58 -1.65 -9.00
C ALA A 97 5.70 -0.41 -9.31
N LEU A 98 5.78 0.08 -10.56
CA LEU A 98 4.96 1.18 -11.04
C LEU A 98 3.46 0.86 -10.99
N ASP A 99 3.08 -0.41 -11.22
CA ASP A 99 1.67 -0.82 -11.11
C ASP A 99 1.12 -0.64 -9.68
N HIS A 100 1.94 -0.90 -8.66
CA HIS A 100 1.58 -0.64 -7.27
C HIS A 100 1.54 0.85 -6.96
N VAL A 101 2.52 1.62 -7.45
CA VAL A 101 2.54 3.09 -7.29
C VAL A 101 1.27 3.71 -7.89
N ASP A 102 0.87 3.28 -9.09
CA ASP A 102 -0.39 3.71 -9.73
C ASP A 102 -1.62 3.42 -8.86
N LEU A 103 -1.68 2.24 -8.24
CA LEU A 103 -2.75 1.90 -7.30
C LEU A 103 -2.71 2.74 -6.02
N LEU A 104 -1.53 3.13 -5.55
CA LEU A 104 -1.37 3.96 -4.37
C LEU A 104 -1.81 5.40 -4.65
N VAL A 105 -1.36 6.01 -5.75
CA VAL A 105 -1.74 7.38 -6.16
C VAL A 105 -3.21 7.51 -6.55
N SER A 106 -3.88 6.42 -6.94
CA SER A 106 -5.33 6.40 -7.13
C SER A 106 -6.12 6.56 -5.81
N SER A 107 -5.46 6.47 -4.66
CA SER A 107 -6.06 6.67 -3.34
C SER A 107 -5.93 8.11 -2.92
N ARG A 108 -7.01 8.69 -2.37
CA ARG A 108 -6.96 10.01 -1.73
C ARG A 108 -5.89 10.07 -0.63
N HIS A 109 -5.83 9.04 0.21
CA HIS A 109 -4.77 8.84 1.19
C HIS A 109 -4.16 7.46 0.99
N TRP A 110 -2.83 7.39 0.93
CA TRP A 110 -2.11 6.13 0.92
C TRP A 110 -2.32 5.42 2.27
N PRO A 111 -2.41 4.07 2.28
CA PRO A 111 -2.54 3.33 3.53
C PRO A 111 -1.28 3.54 4.40
N PRO A 112 -1.41 3.68 5.74
CA PRO A 112 -0.26 3.85 6.64
C PRO A 112 0.82 2.79 6.45
N VAL A 113 0.40 1.56 6.14
CA VAL A 113 1.26 0.44 5.77
C VAL A 113 0.72 -0.20 4.51
N TYR A 114 1.56 -0.29 3.47
CA TYR A 114 1.28 -1.03 2.25
C TYR A 114 2.13 -2.30 2.21
N VAL A 115 1.48 -3.46 2.22
CA VAL A 115 2.18 -4.76 2.23
C VAL A 115 2.24 -5.33 0.81
N VAL A 116 3.45 -5.62 0.33
CA VAL A 116 3.73 -6.14 -1.00
C VAL A 116 5.06 -6.91 -1.03
N ASP A 117 5.16 -7.94 -1.87
CA ASP A 117 6.37 -8.77 -1.97
C ASP A 117 7.58 -7.99 -2.53
N MET A 118 7.33 -7.02 -3.41
CA MET A 118 8.34 -6.15 -4.01
C MET A 118 8.40 -4.77 -3.33
N ALA A 119 8.47 -4.76 -1.99
CA ALA A 119 8.44 -3.54 -1.19
C ALA A 119 9.52 -2.51 -1.58
N THR A 120 10.78 -2.94 -1.67
CA THR A 120 11.89 -2.04 -2.04
C THR A 120 11.71 -1.47 -3.45
N PRO A 121 11.49 -2.26 -4.52
CA PRO A 121 11.23 -1.69 -5.85
C PRO A 121 10.08 -0.68 -5.87
N VAL A 122 8.98 -0.94 -5.13
CA VAL A 122 7.83 -0.05 -5.09
C VAL A 122 8.18 1.28 -4.41
N ALA A 123 8.88 1.23 -3.29
CA ALA A 123 9.29 2.45 -2.58
C ALA A 123 10.27 3.29 -3.41
N LEU A 124 11.25 2.66 -4.06
CA LEU A 124 12.21 3.37 -4.91
C LEU A 124 11.57 3.94 -6.18
N CYS A 125 10.64 3.21 -6.79
CA CYS A 125 9.86 3.72 -7.92
C CYS A 125 9.01 4.92 -7.48
N ALA A 126 8.37 4.85 -6.32
CA ALA A 126 7.62 5.98 -5.75
C ALA A 126 8.53 7.20 -5.50
N ASP A 127 9.74 7.00 -4.96
CA ASP A 127 10.70 8.08 -4.71
C ASP A 127 11.12 8.81 -6.00
N LEU A 128 11.21 8.10 -7.12
CA LEU A 128 11.53 8.73 -8.41
C LEU A 128 10.31 9.37 -9.10
N CYS A 129 9.13 8.76 -8.97
CA CYS A 129 7.92 9.23 -9.64
C CYS A 129 7.22 10.38 -8.90
N TYR A 130 7.32 10.42 -7.56
CA TYR A 130 6.61 11.38 -6.70
C TYR A 130 7.51 11.89 -5.55
N PRO A 131 8.68 12.47 -5.83
CA PRO A 131 9.70 12.78 -4.83
C PRO A 131 9.22 13.73 -3.72
N GLU A 132 8.39 14.73 -4.04
CA GLU A 132 7.87 15.68 -3.04
C GLU A 132 6.91 15.01 -2.06
N LEU A 133 6.12 14.05 -2.54
CA LEU A 133 5.16 13.31 -1.73
C LEU A 133 5.89 12.31 -0.83
N THR A 134 6.81 11.54 -1.39
CA THR A 134 7.53 10.51 -0.64
C THR A 134 8.49 11.11 0.39
N ASN A 135 9.09 12.28 0.10
CA ASN A 135 9.88 13.02 1.08
C ASN A 135 9.05 13.42 2.31
N GLN A 136 7.76 13.78 2.13
CA GLN A 136 6.86 14.06 3.25
C GLN A 136 6.43 12.80 4.01
N MET A 137 6.32 11.66 3.32
CA MET A 137 5.83 10.40 3.88
C MET A 137 6.90 9.60 4.63
N TRP A 138 8.13 9.54 4.12
CA TRP A 138 9.20 8.74 4.71
C TRP A 138 10.60 9.37 4.58
N GLY A 139 10.73 10.54 3.95
CA GLY A 139 12.01 11.24 3.83
C GLY A 139 13.11 10.34 3.25
N ARG A 140 14.20 10.18 3.99
CA ARG A 140 15.37 9.38 3.59
C ARG A 140 15.24 7.88 3.85
N ASN A 141 14.15 7.43 4.46
CA ASN A 141 13.97 6.02 4.81
C ASN A 141 13.50 5.17 3.62
N GLN A 142 13.30 5.74 2.42
CA GLN A 142 12.94 4.97 1.21
C GLN A 142 11.77 3.99 1.45
N GLY A 143 10.75 4.45 2.18
CA GLY A 143 9.55 3.68 2.51
C GLY A 143 9.70 2.58 3.58
N CYS A 144 10.88 2.35 4.16
CA CYS A 144 11.09 1.32 5.19
C CYS A 144 11.05 1.88 6.63
N PHE A 145 11.18 0.99 7.64
CA PHE A 145 11.03 1.38 9.06
C PHE A 145 12.21 2.17 9.62
N SER A 146 13.43 1.88 9.17
CA SER A 146 14.67 2.46 9.68
C SER A 146 15.56 2.92 8.53
N SER A 147 16.68 3.57 8.83
CA SER A 147 17.60 4.02 7.78
C SER A 147 18.14 2.82 6.98
N PRO A 148 18.02 2.80 5.63
CA PRO A 148 18.49 1.70 4.78
C PRO A 148 20.03 1.63 4.64
N THR A 149 20.76 2.55 5.27
CA THR A 149 22.23 2.55 5.32
C THR A 149 22.79 1.98 6.62
N GLU A 150 21.94 1.78 7.61
CA GLU A 150 22.29 1.21 8.92
C GLU A 150 21.79 -0.24 9.01
N PRO A 151 22.11 -1.01 10.07
CA PRO A 151 21.48 -2.30 10.28
C PRO A 151 19.96 -2.16 10.51
N PRO A 152 19.12 -3.13 10.07
CA PRO A 152 17.71 -3.15 10.39
C PRO A 152 17.48 -3.21 11.91
N VAL A 153 16.60 -2.35 12.41
CA VAL A 153 16.23 -2.29 13.83
C VAL A 153 14.72 -2.41 13.98
N SER A 154 14.29 -2.98 15.10
CA SER A 154 12.88 -2.99 15.47
C SER A 154 12.43 -1.57 15.83
N VAL A 155 11.29 -1.14 15.29
CA VAL A 155 10.72 0.21 15.42
C VAL A 155 9.30 0.10 15.95
N SER A 156 9.07 0.64 17.15
CA SER A 156 7.71 0.79 17.69
C SER A 156 6.99 1.92 16.98
N CYS A 157 5.79 1.62 16.49
CA CYS A 157 4.91 2.55 15.79
C CYS A 157 3.53 2.54 16.47
N PRO A 158 3.35 3.26 17.60
CA PRO A 158 2.12 3.22 18.38
C PRO A 158 0.87 3.61 17.56
N GLU A 159 1.03 4.48 16.56
CA GLU A 159 -0.02 4.91 15.64
C GLU A 159 -0.54 3.80 14.72
N LEU A 160 0.14 2.65 14.65
CA LEU A 160 -0.28 1.47 13.90
C LEU A 160 -0.98 0.42 14.76
N SER A 161 -1.04 0.65 16.08
CA SER A 161 -1.83 -0.22 16.96
C SER A 161 -3.31 -0.11 16.62
N ASP A 162 -4.02 -1.22 16.79
CA ASP A 162 -5.47 -1.26 16.62
C ASP A 162 -6.12 -0.43 17.74
N GLN A 163 -6.61 0.75 17.38
CA GLN A 163 -7.26 1.70 18.28
C GLN A 163 -8.61 2.14 17.70
N HIS A 164 -9.55 2.50 18.57
CA HIS A 164 -10.81 3.12 18.16
C HIS A 164 -10.56 4.56 17.74
N TYR A 165 -10.24 4.78 16.45
CA TYR A 165 -9.99 6.12 15.94
C TYR A 165 -11.31 6.89 15.70
N THR A 166 -11.45 8.02 16.38
CA THR A 166 -12.38 9.08 15.98
C THR A 166 -11.79 9.83 14.79
N VAL A 167 -12.43 9.68 13.62
CA VAL A 167 -12.00 10.40 12.41
C VAL A 167 -12.51 11.83 12.50
N ASP A 168 -11.59 12.78 12.60
CA ASP A 168 -11.90 14.19 12.44
C ASP A 168 -12.11 14.50 10.95
N MET A 169 -13.33 14.88 10.59
CA MET A 169 -13.75 15.21 9.22
C MET A 169 -13.43 16.65 8.80
N THR A 170 -12.82 17.44 9.70
CA THR A 170 -12.47 18.84 9.43
C THR A 170 -11.13 19.03 8.73
N GLU A 171 -10.41 17.95 8.43
CA GLU A 171 -9.11 18.01 7.76
C GLU A 171 -9.19 18.63 6.35
N ALA A 172 -8.26 19.53 6.07
CA ALA A 172 -8.15 20.22 4.78
C ALA A 172 -8.02 19.23 3.61
N GLU A 173 -8.66 19.53 2.48
CA GLU A 173 -8.78 18.63 1.31
C GLU A 173 -7.45 18.10 0.75
N HIS A 174 -6.32 18.74 1.06
CA HIS A 174 -4.99 18.42 0.55
C HIS A 174 -3.97 17.99 1.63
N SER A 175 -4.43 17.60 2.83
CA SER A 175 -3.50 17.13 3.87
C SER A 175 -2.87 15.77 3.49
N VAL A 176 -1.55 15.67 3.63
CA VAL A 176 -0.79 14.40 3.52
C VAL A 176 -1.02 13.51 4.75
N GLN A 177 -1.52 14.08 5.86
CA GLN A 177 -1.84 13.31 7.05
C GLN A 177 -2.96 12.30 6.76
N HIS A 178 -2.84 11.11 7.35
CA HIS A 178 -3.88 10.09 7.23
C HIS A 178 -5.03 10.45 8.18
N PRO A 179 -6.29 10.39 7.73
CA PRO A 179 -7.44 10.81 8.53
C PRO A 179 -7.65 9.97 9.80
N VAL A 180 -7.10 8.74 9.82
CA VAL A 180 -7.19 7.81 10.96
C VAL A 180 -6.00 7.95 11.90
N THR A 181 -4.76 7.84 11.39
CA THR A 181 -3.56 7.82 12.25
C THR A 181 -3.08 9.22 12.62
N LYS A 182 -3.59 10.26 11.95
CA LYS A 182 -3.16 11.66 12.09
C LYS A 182 -1.66 11.88 11.81
N THR A 183 -1.03 10.95 11.10
CA THR A 183 0.38 11.02 10.70
C THR A 183 0.54 11.09 9.19
N ALA A 184 1.59 11.77 8.72
CA ALA A 184 2.01 11.74 7.32
C ALA A 184 2.81 10.46 6.99
N THR A 185 3.29 9.75 8.01
CA THR A 185 4.18 8.60 7.84
C THR A 185 3.53 7.47 7.07
N ARG A 186 4.21 6.97 6.04
CA ARG A 186 3.81 5.78 5.26
C ARG A 186 4.95 4.79 5.19
N ARG A 187 4.60 3.51 5.11
CA ARG A 187 5.58 2.42 5.08
C ARG A 187 5.17 1.41 4.01
N ILE A 188 6.13 0.99 3.20
CA ILE A 188 5.97 -0.07 2.21
C ILE A 188 6.76 -1.26 2.72
N VAL A 189 6.12 -2.40 2.95
CA VAL A 189 6.72 -3.51 3.69
C VAL A 189 6.38 -4.84 3.02
N HIS A 190 7.15 -5.88 3.32
CA HIS A 190 6.86 -7.24 2.88
C HIS A 190 6.62 -8.16 4.09
N ALA A 191 5.80 -9.19 3.90
CA ALA A 191 5.41 -10.13 4.95
C ALA A 191 6.38 -11.31 5.12
N GLY A 192 7.67 -11.13 4.78
CA GLY A 192 8.68 -12.18 4.96
C GLY A 192 8.74 -13.24 3.85
N THR A 193 8.06 -13.04 2.72
CA THR A 193 8.45 -13.68 1.46
C THR A 193 9.92 -13.36 1.19
N GLN A 194 10.72 -14.40 0.92
CA GLN A 194 12.18 -14.32 0.83
C GLN A 194 12.58 -13.09 0.01
N PRO A 195 13.35 -12.14 0.59
CA PRO A 195 13.98 -11.09 -0.18
C PRO A 195 14.62 -11.70 -1.43
N SER A 196 14.43 -11.07 -2.59
CA SER A 196 15.31 -11.38 -3.71
C SER A 196 16.76 -11.28 -3.20
N PRO A 197 17.60 -12.33 -3.33
CA PRO A 197 18.90 -12.40 -2.66
C PRO A 197 19.89 -11.29 -3.05
N GLY A 198 19.52 -10.40 -3.96
CA GLY A 198 20.31 -9.26 -4.41
C GLY A 198 19.94 -7.89 -3.82
N ASP A 199 19.00 -7.79 -2.87
CA ASP A 199 18.59 -6.50 -2.28
C ASP A 199 19.02 -6.34 -0.80
N PRO A 200 20.05 -5.53 -0.52
CA PRO A 200 20.52 -5.28 0.85
C PRO A 200 19.48 -4.58 1.74
N SER A 201 18.59 -3.78 1.15
CA SER A 201 17.58 -3.01 1.89
C SER A 201 16.33 -3.81 2.25
N ALA A 202 16.13 -5.00 1.66
CA ALA A 202 14.91 -5.77 1.87
C ALA A 202 14.63 -6.06 3.34
N GLY A 203 15.67 -6.32 4.15
CA GLY A 203 15.53 -6.53 5.59
C GLY A 203 14.83 -5.37 6.33
N HIS A 204 15.02 -4.13 5.88
CA HIS A 204 14.40 -2.94 6.47
C HIS A 204 12.91 -2.82 6.16
N HIS A 205 12.46 -3.45 5.08
CA HIS A 205 11.05 -3.49 4.68
C HIS A 205 10.29 -4.63 5.36
N SER A 206 10.92 -5.41 6.23
CA SER A 206 10.26 -6.53 6.89
C SER A 206 9.16 -6.05 7.84
N LEU A 207 7.94 -6.55 7.64
CA LEU A 207 6.81 -6.32 8.53
C LEU A 207 7.12 -6.71 10.00
N ALA A 208 8.01 -7.67 10.21
CA ALA A 208 8.42 -8.14 11.54
C ALA A 208 9.21 -7.10 12.36
N LEU A 209 9.66 -6.00 11.75
CA LEU A 209 10.36 -4.93 12.46
C LEU A 209 9.44 -4.05 13.30
N CYS A 210 8.12 -4.15 13.14
CA CYS A 210 7.16 -3.36 13.91
C CYS A 210 6.25 -4.28 14.74
N PRO A 211 6.40 -4.32 16.07
CA PRO A 211 5.61 -5.18 16.95
C PRO A 211 4.10 -4.97 16.82
N GLU A 212 3.67 -3.72 16.60
CA GLU A 212 2.26 -3.33 16.45
C GLU A 212 1.61 -3.98 15.21
N LEU A 213 2.41 -4.43 14.24
CA LEU A 213 1.91 -5.13 13.04
C LEU A 213 1.78 -6.64 13.19
N ALA A 214 2.21 -7.23 14.31
CA ALA A 214 2.14 -8.67 14.53
C ALA A 214 0.74 -9.30 14.31
N PRO A 215 -0.38 -8.66 14.75
CA PRO A 215 -1.71 -9.20 14.48
C PRO A 215 -2.02 -9.30 12.98
N TYR A 216 -1.54 -8.34 12.18
CA TYR A 216 -1.76 -8.33 10.74
C TYR A 216 -0.93 -9.39 10.01
N ALA A 217 0.25 -9.76 10.53
CA ALA A 217 1.03 -10.87 9.97
C ALA A 217 0.22 -12.18 9.96
N ALA A 218 -0.46 -12.49 11.07
CA ALA A 218 -1.30 -13.67 11.18
C ALA A 218 -2.50 -13.62 10.21
N ILE A 219 -3.12 -12.45 10.05
CA ILE A 219 -4.19 -12.23 9.07
C ILE A 219 -3.68 -12.49 7.65
N LEU A 220 -2.52 -11.97 7.27
CA LEU A 220 -1.93 -12.18 5.95
C LEU A 220 -1.62 -13.65 5.69
N SER A 221 -1.09 -14.38 6.67
CA SER A 221 -0.87 -15.83 6.55
C SER A 221 -2.18 -16.59 6.28
N SER A 222 -3.31 -16.14 6.85
CA SER A 222 -4.63 -16.77 6.63
C SER A 222 -5.20 -16.54 5.21
N PHE A 223 -4.66 -15.58 4.45
CA PHE A 223 -5.18 -15.27 3.11
C PHE A 223 -4.93 -16.41 2.12
N ALA A 224 -3.82 -17.13 2.26
CA ALA A 224 -3.43 -18.21 1.35
C ALA A 224 -4.55 -19.25 1.19
N ASP A 225 -5.18 -19.63 2.31
CA ASP A 225 -6.22 -20.67 2.35
C ASP A 225 -7.65 -20.13 2.17
N SER A 226 -7.79 -18.82 1.98
CA SER A 226 -9.10 -18.20 1.91
C SER A 226 -9.81 -18.44 0.57
N LYS A 227 -11.12 -18.68 0.63
CA LYS A 227 -11.98 -18.82 -0.56
C LYS A 227 -11.85 -17.62 -1.52
N PRO A 228 -11.91 -16.34 -1.08
CA PRO A 228 -11.74 -15.20 -1.97
C PRO A 228 -10.39 -15.20 -2.69
N ASN A 229 -9.30 -15.52 -2.01
CA ASN A 229 -7.98 -15.58 -2.62
C ASN A 229 -7.89 -16.72 -3.65
N SER A 230 -8.37 -17.92 -3.32
CA SER A 230 -8.35 -19.05 -4.26
C SER A 230 -9.14 -18.77 -5.55
N VAL A 231 -10.21 -17.98 -5.47
CA VAL A 231 -10.99 -17.55 -6.64
C VAL A 231 -10.20 -16.51 -7.46
N ARG A 232 -9.55 -15.55 -6.81
CA ARG A 232 -8.78 -14.48 -7.47
C ARG A 232 -7.51 -14.97 -8.17
N GLN A 233 -6.92 -16.06 -7.66
CA GLN A 233 -5.70 -16.67 -8.22
C GLN A 233 -5.99 -17.60 -9.41
N ARG A 234 -7.26 -17.86 -9.76
CA ARG A 234 -7.58 -18.74 -10.88
C ARG A 234 -7.27 -18.06 -12.22
N PRO A 235 -6.43 -18.66 -13.07
CA PRO A 235 -6.22 -18.15 -14.42
C PRO A 235 -7.49 -18.37 -15.25
N ILE A 236 -7.86 -17.37 -16.05
CA ILE A 236 -9.03 -17.42 -16.93
C ILE A 236 -8.63 -16.84 -18.29
N ALA A 237 -8.99 -17.57 -19.36
CA ALA A 237 -8.81 -17.13 -20.73
C ALA A 237 -10.06 -16.38 -21.21
N PHE A 238 -9.84 -15.30 -21.96
CA PHE A 238 -10.91 -14.52 -22.57
C PHE A 238 -10.57 -14.21 -24.02
N ASP A 239 -11.51 -14.43 -24.91
CA ASP A 239 -11.36 -14.11 -26.34
C ASP A 239 -11.73 -12.65 -26.65
N ASN A 240 -12.24 -11.91 -25.66
CA ASN A 240 -12.70 -10.53 -25.80
C ASN A 240 -12.31 -9.69 -24.57
N ALA A 241 -11.59 -8.59 -24.80
CA ALA A 241 -11.18 -7.65 -23.75
C ALA A 241 -12.36 -7.04 -22.97
N THR A 242 -13.50 -6.76 -23.61
CA THR A 242 -14.69 -6.23 -22.92
C THR A 242 -15.25 -7.22 -21.92
N HIS A 243 -15.31 -8.52 -22.29
CA HIS A 243 -15.74 -9.58 -21.37
C HIS A 243 -14.74 -9.74 -20.23
N TYR A 244 -13.45 -9.67 -20.52
CA TYR A 244 -12.40 -9.65 -19.52
C TYR A 244 -12.65 -8.54 -18.47
N TYR A 245 -12.85 -7.30 -18.91
CA TYR A 245 -13.05 -6.17 -17.99
C TYR A 245 -14.34 -6.31 -17.18
N LEU A 246 -15.46 -6.66 -17.82
CA LEU A 246 -16.74 -6.83 -17.14
C LEU A 246 -16.68 -7.95 -16.10
N TYR A 247 -16.16 -9.12 -16.48
CA TYR A 247 -16.00 -10.26 -15.57
C TYR A 247 -15.19 -9.87 -14.35
N ASN A 248 -14.03 -9.24 -14.56
CA ASN A 248 -13.15 -8.86 -13.46
C ASN A 248 -13.77 -7.83 -12.51
N ARG A 249 -14.52 -6.87 -13.05
CA ARG A 249 -15.27 -5.90 -12.23
C ARG A 249 -16.36 -6.58 -11.41
N LEU A 250 -17.09 -7.52 -12.01
CA LEU A 250 -18.12 -8.29 -11.31
C LEU A 250 -17.52 -9.18 -10.22
N MET A 251 -16.38 -9.82 -10.48
CA MET A 251 -15.69 -10.64 -9.48
C MET A 251 -15.24 -9.84 -8.26
N ASP A 252 -14.66 -8.65 -8.48
CA ASP A 252 -14.27 -7.77 -7.37
C ASP A 252 -15.48 -7.35 -6.54
N PHE A 253 -16.56 -6.97 -7.21
CA PHE A 253 -17.81 -6.57 -6.57
C PHE A 253 -18.43 -7.72 -5.78
N LEU A 254 -18.61 -8.88 -6.39
CA LEU A 254 -19.29 -10.02 -5.77
C LEU A 254 -18.50 -10.59 -4.59
N THR A 255 -17.17 -10.71 -4.71
CA THR A 255 -16.32 -11.19 -3.60
C THR A 255 -16.31 -10.21 -2.44
N SER A 256 -16.19 -8.91 -2.73
CA SER A 256 -16.24 -7.86 -1.69
C SER A 256 -17.62 -7.80 -1.02
N ARG A 257 -18.70 -7.97 -1.79
CA ARG A 257 -20.07 -8.00 -1.27
C ARG A 257 -20.30 -9.20 -0.34
N GLU A 258 -19.79 -10.39 -0.67
CA GLU A 258 -19.91 -11.58 0.20
C GLU A 258 -19.23 -11.33 1.55
N ILE A 259 -18.05 -10.70 1.54
CA ILE A 259 -17.30 -10.34 2.76
C ILE A 259 -18.10 -9.33 3.60
N VAL A 260 -18.53 -8.22 2.99
CA VAL A 260 -19.28 -7.17 3.71
C VAL A 260 -20.60 -7.68 4.26
N ASN A 261 -21.33 -8.52 3.50
CA ASN A 261 -22.57 -9.11 3.98
C ASN A 261 -22.34 -10.02 5.19
N ARG A 262 -21.25 -10.79 5.20
CA ARG A 262 -20.88 -11.61 6.37
C ARG A 262 -20.59 -10.73 7.58
N GLN A 263 -19.80 -9.67 7.42
CA GLN A 263 -19.52 -8.72 8.51
C GLN A 263 -20.79 -8.07 9.07
N ILE A 264 -21.72 -7.67 8.21
CA ILE A 264 -23.02 -7.13 8.65
C ILE A 264 -23.78 -8.19 9.43
N HIS A 265 -23.82 -9.44 8.93
CA HIS A 265 -24.52 -10.52 9.61
C HIS A 265 -23.94 -10.81 10.99
N ASP A 266 -22.61 -10.85 11.12
CA ASP A 266 -21.92 -11.09 12.39
C ASP A 266 -22.27 -9.98 13.42
N ILE A 267 -22.33 -8.72 12.98
CA ILE A 267 -22.74 -7.60 13.84
C ILE A 267 -24.23 -7.71 14.21
N VAL A 268 -25.11 -7.98 13.26
CA VAL A 268 -26.55 -8.17 13.52
C VAL A 268 -26.79 -9.29 14.53
N GLN A 269 -26.06 -10.39 14.44
CA GLN A 269 -26.15 -11.49 15.40
C GLN A 269 -25.71 -11.09 16.82
N SER A 270 -24.81 -10.12 16.95
CA SER A 270 -24.36 -9.61 18.24
C SER A 270 -25.27 -8.53 18.86
N CYS A 271 -26.25 -8.00 18.09
CA CYS A 271 -27.15 -6.95 18.56
C CYS A 271 -28.13 -7.47 19.62
N GLN A 272 -28.32 -6.70 20.69
CA GLN A 272 -29.32 -6.94 21.72
C GLN A 272 -30.71 -6.44 21.29
N PRO A 273 -31.80 -6.87 21.95
CA PRO A 273 -33.12 -6.28 21.74
C PRO A 273 -33.09 -4.77 21.92
N GLY A 274 -33.66 -4.02 20.96
CA GLY A 274 -33.61 -2.56 20.93
C GLY A 274 -32.37 -1.98 20.25
N GLU A 275 -31.42 -2.80 19.79
CA GLU A 275 -30.27 -2.34 19.02
C GLU A 275 -30.46 -2.53 17.51
N VAL A 276 -29.92 -1.59 16.72
CA VAL A 276 -29.88 -1.67 15.26
C VAL A 276 -28.49 -1.39 14.72
N VAL A 277 -28.18 -2.06 13.62
CA VAL A 277 -26.95 -1.80 12.87
C VAL A 277 -27.12 -0.51 12.08
N ILE A 278 -26.22 0.43 12.32
CA ILE A 278 -26.15 1.70 11.60
C ILE A 278 -24.84 1.81 10.83
N ARG A 279 -24.83 2.70 9.83
CA ARG A 279 -23.62 3.18 9.21
C ARG A 279 -23.44 4.64 9.54
N ASP A 280 -22.24 5.01 9.98
CA ASP A 280 -21.91 6.41 10.16
C ASP A 280 -21.64 7.11 8.81
N THR A 281 -21.31 8.39 8.86
CA THR A 281 -20.99 9.21 7.67
C THR A 281 -19.76 8.72 6.90
N LEU A 282 -18.97 7.81 7.49
CA LEU A 282 -17.81 7.16 6.89
C LEU A 282 -18.10 5.72 6.44
N TYR A 283 -19.38 5.33 6.44
CA TYR A 283 -19.85 3.98 6.12
C TYR A 283 -19.29 2.89 7.04
N ARG A 284 -18.78 3.25 8.23
CA ARG A 284 -18.36 2.28 9.24
C ARG A 284 -19.59 1.65 9.86
N LEU A 285 -19.56 0.33 10.07
CA LEU A 285 -20.63 -0.40 10.72
C LEU A 285 -20.54 -0.18 12.23
N GLY A 286 -21.67 0.18 12.84
CA GLY A 286 -21.81 0.34 14.27
C GLY A 286 -23.18 -0.13 14.75
N VAL A 287 -23.40 -0.10 16.06
CA VAL A 287 -24.67 -0.47 16.69
C VAL A 287 -25.21 0.77 17.40
N ALA A 288 -26.50 1.05 17.25
CA ALA A 288 -27.21 2.12 17.94
C ALA A 288 -28.43 1.58 18.66
N GLN A 289 -28.74 2.14 19.84
CA GLN A 289 -29.97 1.82 20.54
C GLN A 289 -31.14 2.63 19.96
N ILE A 290 -32.21 1.94 19.63
CA ILE A 290 -33.52 2.53 19.44
C ILE A 290 -34.02 2.88 20.84
N LYS A 291 -34.08 4.18 21.16
CA LYS A 291 -34.94 4.65 22.23
C LYS A 291 -36.38 4.47 21.77
N THR A 292 -36.98 3.32 22.05
CA THR A 292 -38.43 3.26 22.13
C THR A 292 -38.79 4.03 23.39
N GLU A 293 -39.36 5.23 23.21
CA GLU A 293 -40.14 5.87 24.27
C GLU A 293 -41.19 4.85 24.68
N THR A 294 -40.99 4.21 25.83
CA THR A 294 -42.04 3.46 26.48
C THR A 294 -43.12 4.46 26.84
N GLU A 295 -44.34 4.25 26.36
CA GLU A 295 -45.52 5.08 26.60
C GLU A 295 -45.82 5.31 28.11
N GLU A 296 -45.06 4.68 29.03
CA GLU A 296 -45.13 4.88 30.47
C GLU A 296 -44.62 6.26 30.93
N ASP A 297 -43.71 6.92 30.19
CA ASP A 297 -43.23 8.27 30.55
C ASP A 297 -44.21 9.40 30.13
N ALA A 298 -45.19 9.10 29.28
CA ALA A 298 -46.21 10.07 28.86
C ALA A 298 -47.37 10.16 29.86
N GLU A 299 -47.62 9.11 30.65
CA GLU A 299 -48.68 9.11 31.67
C GLU A 299 -48.27 9.87 32.95
N GLU A 300 -46.97 9.99 33.26
CA GLU A 300 -46.51 10.78 34.41
C GLU A 300 -46.50 12.30 34.15
N GLU A 301 -46.29 12.74 32.91
CA GLU A 301 -46.38 14.17 32.53
C GLU A 301 -47.83 14.68 32.40
N GLU A 302 -48.79 13.83 31.99
CA GLU A 302 -50.21 14.21 31.96
C GLU A 302 -50.85 14.26 33.37
N VAL A 303 -50.38 13.45 34.32
CA VAL A 303 -50.90 13.49 35.71
C VAL A 303 -50.34 14.68 36.49
N ALA A 304 -49.11 15.14 36.19
CA ALA A 304 -48.53 16.32 36.81
C ALA A 304 -49.15 17.64 36.31
N THR A 305 -49.60 17.69 35.05
CA THR A 305 -50.24 18.89 34.46
C THR A 305 -51.75 18.98 34.73
N ALA A 306 -52.39 17.89 35.17
CA ALA A 306 -53.79 17.87 35.60
C ALA A 306 -54.00 18.21 37.09
N ALA A 307 -52.92 18.46 37.84
CA ALA A 307 -52.93 18.74 39.29
C ALA A 307 -52.58 20.20 39.68
N GLU A 308 -52.48 21.12 38.72
CA GLU A 308 -52.41 22.58 38.96
C GLU A 308 -53.76 23.29 38.78
#